data_AF-A0A4Q1RD96-F1
#
_entry.id   AF-A0A4Q1RD96-F1
#
_cell.length_a   1.000
_cell.length_b   1.000
_cell.length_c   1.000
_cell.angle_alpha   90.00
_cell.angle_beta   90.00
_cell.angle_gamma   90.00
#
_symmetry.space_group_name_H-M   'P 1'
#
loop_
_entity.id
_entity.type
_entity.pdbx_description
1 polymer ?
#
loop_
_entity_poly.entity_id
_entity_poly.type
_entity_poly.pdbx_seq_one_letter_code
_entity_poly.pdbx_strand_id
1 'polypeptide(L)' 'MNLVEHFIVTVHAVEDVTNKFKKKEPSERILAVDLTYNCYGRVKRQVHYFRESEWNQAVDKGYFLA' A
#
# COMPACT_ATOMS: atom_id res chain seq x y z
N MET A 1 15.47 -7.01 8.34
CA MET A 1 14.78 -7.35 7.08
C MET A 1 15.16 -6.26 6.10
N ASN A 2 15.69 -6.58 4.93
CA ASN A 2 15.96 -5.56 3.91
C ASN A 2 14.62 -5.20 3.25
N LEU A 3 14.31 -3.91 3.16
CA LEU A 3 13.17 -3.42 2.39
C LEU A 3 13.43 -3.71 0.91
N VAL A 4 12.46 -4.32 0.24
CA VAL A 4 12.57 -4.62 -1.20
C VAL A 4 11.51 -3.87 -2.00
N GLU A 5 11.86 -3.55 -3.24
CA GLU A 5 10.99 -2.81 -4.16
C GLU A 5 9.89 -3.73 -4.69
N HIS A 6 8.64 -3.35 -4.42
CA HIS A 6 7.44 -4.00 -4.92
C HIS A 6 6.80 -3.10 -5.97
N PHE A 7 7.04 -3.39 -7.24
CA PHE A 7 6.53 -2.61 -8.36
C PHE A 7 5.03 -2.81 -8.50
N ILE A 8 4.26 -1.72 -8.51
CA ILE A 8 2.81 -1.76 -8.64
C ILE A 8 2.47 -2.05 -10.10
N VAL A 9 1.84 -3.20 -10.35
CA VAL A 9 1.41 -3.61 -11.69
C VAL A 9 -0.02 -3.13 -11.94
N THR A 10 -0.90 -3.30 -10.96
CA THR A 10 -2.32 -2.93 -11.09
C THR A 10 -2.90 -2.67 -9.72
N VAL A 11 -3.70 -1.60 -9.60
CA VAL A 11 -4.50 -1.30 -8.41
C VAL A 11 -5.94 -1.70 -8.71
N HIS A 12 -6.50 -2.61 -7.90
CA HIS A 12 -7.87 -3.09 -8.07
C HIS A 12 -8.86 -2.29 -7.25
N ALA A 13 -8.48 -1.92 -6.02
CA ALA A 13 -9.33 -1.16 -5.12
C ALA A 13 -8.48 -0.37 -4.11
N VAL A 14 -9.01 0.78 -3.68
CA VAL A 14 -8.48 1.59 -2.59
C VAL A 14 -9.63 1.92 -1.66
N GLU A 15 -9.57 1.47 -0.40
CA GLU A 15 -10.60 1.69 0.61
C GLU A 15 -10.01 2.47 1.80
N ASP A 16 -10.71 3.51 2.26
CA ASP A 16 -10.36 4.15 3.53
C ASP A 16 -10.82 3.27 4.70
N VAL A 17 -9.84 2.80 5.47
CA VAL A 17 -10.07 1.95 6.64
C VAL A 17 -9.67 2.65 7.93
N THR A 18 -9.43 3.96 7.90
CA THR A 18 -9.07 4.79 9.07
C THR A 18 -10.02 4.55 10.24
N ASN A 19 -11.32 4.40 9.93
CA ASN A 19 -12.38 4.14 10.88
C ASN A 19 -12.23 2.77 11.61
N LYS A 20 -11.64 1.75 10.97
CA LYS A 20 -11.35 0.44 11.59
C LYS A 20 -10.18 0.50 12.58
N PHE A 21 -9.28 1.47 12.42
CA PHE A 21 -8.09 1.64 13.28
C PHE A 21 -8.30 2.66 14.42
N LYS A 22 -9.54 3.07 14.69
CA LYS A 22 -10.02 4.06 15.68
C LYS A 22 -9.53 3.94 17.14
N LYS A 23 -8.69 2.97 17.50
CA LYS A 23 -8.19 2.80 18.88
C LYS A 23 -7.30 3.98 19.35
N LYS A 24 -6.68 4.69 18.43
CA LYS A 24 -6.05 6.00 18.63
C LYS A 24 -6.30 6.76 17.34
N GLU A 25 -6.83 7.98 17.39
CA GLU A 25 -6.99 8.81 16.19
C GLU A 25 -5.67 8.82 15.42
N PRO A 26 -5.59 8.11 14.28
CA PRO A 26 -4.35 8.08 13.53
C PRO A 26 -4.17 9.48 12.95
N SER A 27 -2.96 10.02 13.08
CA SER A 27 -2.61 11.36 12.58
C SER A 27 -2.82 11.49 11.06
N GLU A 28 -2.90 10.35 10.36
CA GLU A 28 -3.04 10.23 8.92
C GLU A 28 -4.08 9.15 8.60
N ARG A 29 -4.76 9.30 7.46
CA ARG A 29 -5.69 8.28 6.95
C ARG A 29 -4.95 7.00 6.61
N ILE A 30 -5.60 5.88 6.88
CA ILE A 30 -5.09 4.54 6.54
C ILE A 30 -5.93 4.00 5.40
N LEU A 31 -5.27 3.70 4.29
CA LEU A 31 -5.86 3.15 3.09
C LEU A 31 -5.54 1.65 3.01
N ALA A 32 -6.55 0.84 2.78
CA ALA A 32 -6.40 -0.56 2.37
C ALA A 32 -6.42 -0.60 0.84
N VAL A 33 -5.30 -0.99 0.24
CA VAL A 33 -5.12 -1.03 -1.20
C VAL A 33 -4.99 -2.49 -1.65
N ASP A 34 -5.95 -2.97 -2.43
CA ASP A 34 -5.84 -4.24 -3.14
C ASP A 34 -5.07 -4.00 -4.44
N LEU A 35 -3.85 -4.52 -4.51
CA LEU A 35 -2.97 -4.33 -5.65
C LEU A 35 -2.25 -5.61 -6.03
N THR A 36 -1.98 -5.73 -7.33
CA THR A 36 -1.03 -6.69 -7.88
C THR A 36 0.33 -6.01 -7.97
N TYR A 37 1.35 -6.61 -7.38
CA TYR A 37 2.73 -6.14 -7.46
C TYR A 37 3.67 -7.20 -8.01
N ASN A 38 4.79 -6.78 -8.57
CA ASN A 38 5.90 -7.63 -8.98
C ASN A 38 7.12 -7.34 -8.11
N CYS A 39 7.60 -8.38 -7.43
CA CYS A 39 8.83 -8.33 -6.64
C CYS A 39 9.82 -9.34 -7.24
N TYR A 40 10.82 -8.85 -7.98
CA TYR A 40 11.86 -9.64 -8.63
C TYR A 40 11.33 -10.85 -9.43
N GLY A 41 10.30 -10.63 -10.26
CA GLY A 41 9.68 -11.66 -11.10
C GLY A 41 8.56 -12.44 -10.41
N ARG A 42 8.30 -12.21 -9.12
CA ARG A 42 7.17 -12.79 -8.41
C ARG A 42 6.00 -11.83 -8.40
N VAL A 43 4.97 -12.16 -9.18
CA VAL A 43 3.73 -11.40 -9.24
C VAL A 43 2.78 -11.92 -8.17
N LYS A 44 2.31 -11.03 -7.29
CA LYS A 44 1.34 -11.37 -6.23
C LYS A 44 0.28 -10.30 -6.13
N ARG A 45 -0.97 -10.71 -5.91
CA ARG A 45 -2.07 -9.83 -5.53
C ARG A 45 -2.30 -9.93 -4.03
N GLN A 46 -2.30 -8.80 -3.35
CA GLN A 46 -2.55 -8.75 -1.91
C GLN A 46 -3.09 -7.38 -1.51
N VAL A 47 -3.91 -7.36 -0.46
CA VAL A 47 -4.29 -6.12 0.21
C VAL A 47 -3.14 -5.65 1.11
N HIS A 48 -2.68 -4.43 0.88
CA HIS A 48 -1.69 -3.74 1.72
C HIS A 48 -2.33 -2.53 2.39
N TYR A 49 -1.88 -2.23 3.61
CA TYR A 49 -2.32 -1.05 4.35
C TYR A 49 -1.23 0.00 4.27
N PHE A 50 -1.58 1.18 3.79
CA PHE A 50 -0.68 2.32 3.65
C PHE A 50 -1.26 3.52 4.39
N ARG A 51 -0.39 4.40 4.89
CA ARG A 51 -0.81 5.78 5.18
C ARG A 51 -1.04 6.51 3.87
N GLU A 52 -1.90 7.53 3.90
CA GLU A 52 -2.18 8.36 2.71
C GLU A 52 -0.90 8.94 2.10
N SER A 53 0.03 9.44 2.93
CA SER A 53 1.32 9.97 2.48
C SER A 53 2.21 8.91 1.83
N GLU A 54 2.32 7.72 2.42
CA GLU A 54 3.08 6.59 1.88
C GLU A 54 2.50 6.10 0.56
N TRP A 55 1.16 6.03 0.46
CA TRP A 55 0.48 5.62 -0.75
C TRP A 55 0.72 6.60 -1.90
N ASN A 56 0.62 7.91 -1.63
CA ASN A 56 0.89 8.94 -2.63
C ASN A 56 2.33 8.84 -3.17
N GLN A 57 3.31 8.59 -2.29
CA GLN A 57 4.69 8.34 -2.70
C GLN A 57 4.84 7.06 -3.53
N ALA A 58 4.10 6.00 -3.18
CA ALA A 58 4.16 4.74 -3.89
C ALA A 58 3.56 4.85 -5.31
N VAL A 59 2.48 5.62 -5.46
CA VAL A 59 1.87 5.91 -6.77
C VAL A 59 2.80 6.76 -7.62
N ASP A 60 3.41 7.80 -7.04
CA ASP A 60 4.37 8.67 -7.75
C ASP A 60 5.59 7.90 -8.26
N LYS A 61 6.14 7.00 -7.43
CA LYS A 61 7.30 6.17 -7.78
C LYS A 61 6.95 4.95 -8.63
N GLY A 62 5.68 4.52 -8.61
CA GLY A 62 5.23 3.26 -9.21
C GLY A 62 5.62 1.99 -8.43
N TYR A 63 6.14 2.12 -7.21
CA TYR A 63 6.52 1.00 -6.34
C TYR A 63 6.45 1.39 -4.87
N PHE A 64 6.32 0.40 -3.99
CA PHE A 64 6.44 0.58 -2.54
C PHE A 64 7.55 -0.30 -1.96
N LEU A 65 8.03 0.08 -0.78
CA LEU A 65 9.00 -0.69 -0.01
C LEU A 65 8.27 -1.51 1.05
N ALA A 66 8.52 -2.82 1.09
CA ALA A 66 7.98 -3.72 2.10
C ALA A 66 8.96 -4.87 2.41
#